data_AF-A0A939VWP0-F1
#
_entry.id   AF-A0A939VWP0-F1
#
_cell.length_a   1.000
_cell.length_b   1.000
_cell.length_c   1.000
_cell.angle_alpha   90.00
_cell.angle_beta   90.00
_cell.angle_gamma   90.00
#
_symmetry.space_group_name_H-M   'P 1'
#
loop_
_entity.id
_entity.type
_entity.pdbx_description
1 polymer ?
#
loop_
_entity_poly.entity_id
_entity_poly.type
_entity_poly.pdbx_seq_one_letter_code
_entity_poly.pdbx_strand_id
1 'polypeptide(L)'
;MKQIRFFNDLLAAQFGSVLHRIPFDLGLSCPNRTNGAGPCAFCAADGARARHLSSGMELQAQAEAGKVYIRERYHSEGPYLAYFQAYTNT
;
A
#
# COMPACT_ATOMS: atom_id res chain seq x y z
N MET A 1 -10.64 0.63 31.91
CA MET A 1 -10.71 0.07 30.54
C MET A 1 -9.49 0.50 29.76
N LYS A 2 -8.81 -0.41 29.04
CA LYS A 2 -7.75 -0.02 28.09
C LYS A 2 -8.42 0.46 26.79
N GLN A 3 -8.03 1.65 26.32
CA GLN A 3 -8.49 2.19 25.05
C GLN A 3 -7.72 1.53 23.90
N ILE A 4 -8.41 1.00 22.90
CA ILE A 4 -7.80 0.58 21.64
C ILE A 4 -7.60 1.83 20.79
N ARG A 5 -6.39 2.04 20.27
CA ARG A 5 -6.08 3.10 19.31
C ARG A 5 -5.71 2.45 17.99
N PHE A 6 -6.44 2.75 16.91
CA PHE A 6 -6.06 2.25 15.60
C PHE A 6 -4.85 3.03 15.09
N PHE A 7 -4.04 2.37 14.25
CA PHE A 7 -2.84 3.00 13.70
C PHE A 7 -3.17 4.27 12.90
N ASN A 8 -4.28 4.30 12.16
CA ASN A 8 -4.74 5.50 11.46
C ASN A 8 -5.04 6.64 12.45
N ASP A 9 -5.66 6.37 13.59
CA ASP A 9 -5.99 7.38 14.59
C ASP A 9 -4.72 7.96 15.22
N LEU A 10 -3.74 7.08 15.49
CA LEU A 10 -2.43 7.49 16.01
C LEU A 10 -1.71 8.42 15.04
N LEU A 11 -1.68 8.05 13.76
CA LEU A 11 -1.08 8.89 12.72
C LEU A 11 -1.83 10.22 12.55
N ALA A 12 -3.16 10.19 12.51
CA ALA A 12 -3.94 11.41 12.38
C ALA A 12 -3.71 12.36 13.56
N ALA A 13 -3.63 11.83 14.79
CA ALA A 13 -3.30 12.62 15.97
C ALA A 13 -1.88 13.20 15.92
N GLN A 14 -0.91 12.47 15.37
CA GLN A 14 0.48 12.92 15.26
C GLN A 14 0.68 13.98 14.16
N PHE A 15 0.04 13.82 13.01
CA PHE A 15 0.24 14.65 11.82
C PHE A 15 -0.87 15.69 11.60
N GLY A 16 -1.84 15.78 12.52
CA GLY A 16 -2.94 16.74 12.49
C GLY A 16 -3.93 16.54 11.33
N SER A 17 -3.81 15.44 10.59
CA SER A 17 -4.59 15.16 9.37
C SER A 17 -4.57 13.67 9.05
N VAL A 18 -5.61 13.20 8.34
CA VAL A 18 -5.68 11.81 7.90
C VAL A 18 -4.65 11.58 6.79
N LEU A 19 -3.73 10.64 7.01
CA LEU A 19 -2.76 10.22 5.99
C LEU A 19 -3.37 9.16 5.08
N HIS A 20 -3.43 9.46 3.78
CA HIS A 20 -3.87 8.50 2.77
C HIS A 20 -2.68 7.67 2.28
N ARG A 21 -2.80 6.34 2.42
CA ARG A 21 -1.75 5.39 2.02
C ARG A 21 -1.71 5.22 0.51
N ILE A 22 -0.58 5.53 -0.10
CA ILE A 22 -0.27 5.20 -1.50
C ILE A 22 0.62 3.97 -1.51
N PRO A 23 0.14 2.82 -2.03
CA PRO A 23 0.96 1.64 -2.13
C PRO A 23 2.02 1.79 -3.22
N PHE A 24 3.16 1.12 -3.05
CA PHE A 24 4.23 1.05 -4.05
C PHE A 24 4.64 -0.40 -4.31
N ASP A 25 4.79 -0.76 -5.58
CA ASP A 25 5.44 -1.98 -6.05
C ASP A 25 6.92 -1.69 -6.34
N LEU A 26 7.81 -2.32 -5.59
CA LEU A 26 9.25 -2.20 -5.74
C LEU A 26 9.86 -3.29 -6.64
N GLY A 27 9.02 -4.14 -7.26
CA GLY A 27 9.50 -5.28 -8.05
C GLY A 27 10.15 -6.39 -7.21
N LEU A 28 9.94 -6.37 -5.89
CA LEU A 28 10.49 -7.37 -4.97
C LEU A 28 9.65 -8.64 -4.98
N SER A 29 10.32 -9.79 -5.01
CA SER A 29 9.67 -11.09 -4.80
C SER A 29 9.37 -11.32 -3.32
N CYS A 30 8.22 -11.92 -2.99
CA CYS A 30 7.93 -12.37 -1.63
C CYS A 30 8.80 -13.58 -1.28
N PRO A 31 9.50 -13.60 -0.12
CA PRO A 31 10.33 -14.74 0.27
C PRO A 31 9.51 -16.02 0.45
N ASN A 32 8.23 -15.89 0.82
CA ASN A 32 7.29 -17.01 0.93
C ASN A 32 6.72 -17.47 -0.43
N ARG A 33 7.08 -16.82 -1.55
CA ARG A 33 6.75 -17.23 -2.93
C ARG A 33 8.02 -17.26 -3.79
N THR A 34 8.81 -18.32 -3.66
CA THR A 34 9.96 -18.55 -4.54
C THR A 34 9.47 -18.90 -5.96
N ASN A 35 9.74 -18.05 -6.95
CA ASN A 35 9.34 -18.25 -8.35
C ASN A 35 7.82 -18.46 -8.57
N GLY A 36 6.98 -17.82 -7.75
CA GLY A 36 5.54 -17.94 -7.84
C GLY A 36 4.95 -19.22 -7.24
N ALA A 37 5.80 -20.12 -6.76
CA ALA A 37 5.43 -21.30 -5.97
C ALA A 37 5.76 -21.06 -4.48
N GLY A 38 4.97 -21.62 -3.58
CA GLY A 38 5.16 -21.45 -2.13
C GLY A 38 3.91 -21.84 -1.34
N PRO A 39 4.01 -21.96 0.00
CA PRO A 39 2.90 -22.42 0.84
C PRO A 39 1.68 -21.50 0.81
N CYS A 40 1.84 -20.27 0.33
CA CYS A 40 0.77 -19.26 0.27
C CYS A 40 -0.15 -19.47 -0.94
N ALA A 41 -0.94 -20.55 -0.94
CA ALA A 41 -1.88 -20.90 -2.00
C ALA A 41 -2.99 -19.85 -2.25
N PHE A 42 -3.23 -18.95 -1.28
CA PHE A 42 -4.20 -17.87 -1.38
C PHE A 42 -3.63 -16.56 -1.94
N CYS A 43 -2.30 -16.46 -2.10
CA CYS A 43 -1.67 -15.23 -2.58
C CYS A 43 -1.82 -15.09 -4.10
N ALA A 44 -2.12 -13.88 -4.55
CA ALA A 44 -2.20 -13.57 -5.97
C ALA A 44 -0.83 -13.69 -6.67
N ALA A 45 -0.85 -13.96 -7.98
CA ALA A 45 0.36 -14.19 -8.76
C ALA A 45 1.30 -12.97 -8.76
N ASP A 46 0.73 -11.76 -8.68
CA ASP A 46 1.39 -10.48 -8.57
C ASP A 46 1.83 -10.10 -7.15
N GLY A 47 1.65 -11.00 -6.18
CA GLY A 47 2.19 -10.88 -4.84
C GLY A 47 1.64 -9.69 -4.06
N ALA A 48 2.55 -8.81 -3.61
CA ALA A 48 2.27 -7.66 -2.76
C ALA A 48 1.73 -6.43 -3.51
N ARG A 49 1.64 -6.48 -4.84
CA ARG A 49 1.26 -5.32 -5.66
C ARG A 49 -0.18 -4.89 -5.40
N ALA A 50 -0.40 -3.58 -5.28
CA ALA A 50 -1.75 -3.04 -5.21
C ALA A 50 -2.47 -3.13 -6.56
N ARG A 51 -3.77 -3.39 -6.52
CA ARG A 51 -4.60 -3.64 -7.71
C ARG A 51 -4.56 -2.54 -8.78
N HIS A 52 -4.33 -1.30 -8.40
CA HIS A 52 -4.30 -0.16 -9.33
C HIS A 52 -2.90 0.11 -9.92
N LEU A 53 -1.91 -0.73 -9.60
CA LEU A 53 -0.56 -0.64 -10.12
C LEU A 53 -0.32 -1.75 -11.14
N SER A 54 0.51 -1.45 -12.13
CA SER A 54 0.99 -2.41 -13.13
C SER A 54 2.46 -2.76 -12.89
N SER A 55 2.87 -3.94 -13.34
CA SER A 55 4.27 -4.38 -13.23
C SER A 55 5.20 -3.46 -14.02
N GLY A 56 6.36 -3.14 -13.45
CA GLY A 56 7.39 -2.34 -14.13
C GLY A 56 7.06 -0.86 -14.28
N MET A 57 6.06 -0.34 -13.55
CA MET A 57 5.83 1.10 -13.48
C MET A 57 6.95 1.81 -12.70
N GLU A 58 7.43 2.92 -13.23
CA GLU A 58 8.33 3.84 -12.50
C GLU A 58 7.69 4.34 -11.22
N LEU A 59 8.48 4.49 -10.14
CA LEU A 59 7.96 4.88 -8.82
C LEU A 59 7.19 6.22 -8.86
N GLN A 60 7.66 7.17 -9.67
CA GLN A 60 6.96 8.44 -9.83
C GLN A 60 5.58 8.25 -10.47
N ALA A 61 5.46 7.38 -11.47
CA ALA A 61 4.17 7.08 -12.10
C ALA A 61 3.23 6.37 -11.12
N GLN A 62 3.74 5.48 -10.26
CA GLN A 62 2.95 4.85 -9.20
C GLN A 62 2.44 5.88 -8.18
N ALA A 63 3.26 6.86 -7.80
CA ALA A 63 2.86 7.92 -6.89
C ALA A 63 1.71 8.76 -7.48
N GLU A 64 1.82 9.19 -8.74
CA GLU A 64 0.78 9.98 -9.40
C GLU A 64 -0.52 9.18 -9.58
N ALA A 65 -0.44 7.91 -9.98
CA ALA A 65 -1.60 7.03 -10.06
C ALA A 65 -2.29 6.87 -8.70
N GLY A 66 -1.52 6.72 -7.62
CA GLY A 66 -2.03 6.63 -6.26
C GLY A 66 -2.74 7.91 -5.80
N LYS A 67 -2.19 9.09 -6.12
CA LYS A 67 -2.83 10.38 -5.82
C LYS A 67 -4.16 10.52 -6.57
N VAL A 68 -4.19 10.17 -7.86
CA VAL A 68 -5.43 10.18 -8.67
C VAL A 68 -6.48 9.26 -8.04
N TYR A 69 -6.09 8.03 -7.68
CA TYR A 69 -6.98 7.07 -7.02
C TYR A 69 -7.55 7.61 -5.71
N ILE A 70 -6.71 8.22 -4.87
CA ILE A 70 -7.16 8.81 -3.59
C ILE A 70 -8.11 9.98 -3.81
N ARG A 71 -7.80 10.86 -4.77
CA ARG A 71 -8.65 12.00 -5.11
C ARG A 71 -10.03 11.55 -5.60
N GLU A 72 -10.08 10.55 -6.47
CA GLU A 72 -11.35 10.04 -7.02
C GLU A 72 -12.17 9.28 -5.98
N ARG A 73 -11.51 8.47 -5.14
CA ARG A 73 -12.19 7.60 -4.17
C ARG A 73 -12.57 8.30 -2.88
N TYR A 74 -11.70 9.18 -2.38
CA TYR A 74 -11.82 9.79 -1.05
C TYR A 74 -11.98 11.30 -1.11
N HIS A 75 -12.02 11.91 -2.30
CA HIS A 75 -12.14 13.36 -2.48
C HIS A 75 -11.09 14.15 -1.66
N SER A 76 -9.87 13.61 -1.61
CA SER A 76 -8.75 14.14 -0.83
C SER A 76 -7.52 14.35 -1.71
N GLU A 77 -6.79 15.44 -1.47
CA GLU A 77 -5.52 15.75 -2.14
C GLU A 77 -4.31 15.52 -1.24
N GLY A 78 -4.50 14.78 -0.13
CA GLY A 78 -3.46 14.41 0.82
C GLY A 78 -3.75 14.94 2.23
N PRO A 79 -2.78 14.80 3.17
CA PRO A 79 -1.42 14.31 2.94
C PRO A 79 -1.33 12.80 2.69
N TYR A 80 -0.20 12.38 2.11
CA TYR A 80 0.02 11.01 1.66
C TYR A 80 1.10 10.29 2.47
N LEU A 81 0.97 8.97 2.60
CA LEU A 81 1.95 8.07 3.21
C LEU A 81 2.34 6.99 2.20
N ALA A 82 3.63 6.86 1.89
CA ALA A 82 4.13 5.74 1.09
C ALA A 82 3.96 4.42 1.87
N TYR A 83 3.43 3.39 1.20
CA TYR A 83 3.08 2.12 1.83
C TYR A 83 3.57 0.92 1.01
N PHE A 84 4.55 0.17 1.52
CA PHE A 84 5.19 -0.90 0.75
C PHE A 84 4.61 -2.30 0.99
N GLN A 85 3.50 -2.39 1.75
CA GLN A 85 2.93 -3.68 2.20
C GLN A 85 1.46 -3.83 1.79
N ALA A 86 1.14 -3.65 0.51
CA ALA A 86 -0.25 -3.83 0.06
C ALA A 86 -0.78 -5.26 0.34
N TYR A 87 0.10 -6.27 0.25
CA TYR A 87 -0.07 -7.60 0.86
C TYR A 87 1.30 -8.02 1.41
N THR A 88 1.38 -8.64 2.59
CA THR A 88 2.62 -8.75 3.38
C THR A 88 3.82 -9.29 2.60
N ASN A 89 4.86 -8.45 2.45
CA ASN A 89 6.16 -8.74 1.81
C ASN A 89 7.33 -8.78 2.82
N THR A 90 7.09 -9.26 4.05
CA THR A 90 8.20 -9.66 4.94
C THR A 90 8.67 -11.06 4.60
#